data_AF-A0AAV3RT12-F1
#
_entry.id   AF-A0AAV3RT12-F1
#
_cell.length_a   1.000
_cell.length_b   1.000
_cell.length_c   1.000
_cell.angle_alpha   90.00
_cell.angle_beta   90.00
_cell.angle_gamma   90.00
#
_symmetry.space_group_name_H-M   'P 1'
#
loop_
_entity.id
_entity.type
_entity.pdbx_description
1 polymer ?
#
loop_
_entity_poly.entity_id
_entity_poly.type
_entity_poly.pdbx_seq_one_letter_code
_entity_poly.pdbx_strand_id
1 'polypeptide(L)'
;MHWFSHRSNTGSKSFIVIAYINITTYEYGGLLLPENDKILCMDREYLLGVGEFGGCIDIMCDYSNTTEVANLRIDVWIMKEYSNRDSWSKYVCIPWTGENIRSLLIFGSQKDEVIFVQDEKVIVYDTRNAIIRTFPL
;
A
#
# COMPACT_ATOMS: atom_id res chain seq x y z
N MET A 1 3.77 -10.53 -15.72
CA MET A 1 2.46 -9.96 -15.34
C MET A 1 2.72 -8.57 -14.83
N HIS A 2 2.02 -7.56 -15.34
CA HIS A 2 2.10 -6.18 -14.87
C HIS A 2 0.83 -5.86 -14.10
N TRP A 3 0.92 -4.94 -13.15
CA TRP A 3 -0.22 -4.49 -12.36
C TRP A 3 -0.17 -2.98 -12.22
N PHE A 4 -1.33 -2.38 -11.96
CA PHE A 4 -1.45 -0.96 -11.71
C PHE A 4 -2.67 -0.70 -10.82
N SER A 5 -2.64 0.41 -10.09
CA SER A 5 -3.80 0.91 -9.37
C SER A 5 -4.44 2.08 -10.11
N HIS A 6 -5.76 2.15 -10.00
CA HIS A 6 -6.53 3.28 -10.49
C HIS A 6 -7.56 3.70 -9.45
N ARG A 7 -7.65 5.00 -9.19
CA ARG A 7 -8.72 5.58 -8.38
C ARG A 7 -9.93 5.82 -9.27
N SER A 8 -10.95 4.99 -9.09
CA SER A 8 -12.26 5.08 -9.74
C SER A 8 -13.23 5.90 -8.90
N ASN A 9 -13.96 6.80 -9.54
CA ASN A 9 -14.98 7.62 -8.90
C ASN A 9 -16.37 7.22 -9.43
N THR A 10 -17.27 6.80 -8.55
CA THR A 10 -18.67 6.52 -8.89
C THR A 10 -19.60 7.28 -7.96
N GLY A 11 -20.20 8.37 -8.46
CA GLY A 11 -21.01 9.27 -7.64
C GLY A 11 -20.18 9.94 -6.55
N SER A 12 -20.61 9.84 -5.29
CA SER A 12 -19.87 10.36 -4.12
C SER A 12 -18.80 9.40 -3.57
N LYS A 13 -18.61 8.23 -4.19
CA LYS A 13 -17.66 7.21 -3.71
C LYS A 13 -16.42 7.17 -4.60
N SER A 14 -15.26 7.44 -4.01
CA SER A 14 -13.96 7.09 -4.58
C SER A 14 -13.58 5.69 -4.15
N PHE A 15 -12.96 4.89 -5.02
CA PHE A 15 -12.38 3.59 -4.68
C PHE A 15 -11.16 3.27 -5.53
N ILE A 16 -10.24 2.48 -4.99
CA ILE A 16 -9.10 2.00 -5.76
C ILE A 16 -9.38 0.60 -6.30
N VAL A 17 -9.09 0.44 -7.59
CA VAL A 17 -9.07 -0.83 -8.30
C VAL A 17 -7.61 -1.17 -8.55
N ILE A 18 -7.23 -2.41 -8.25
CA ILE A 18 -5.95 -2.96 -8.68
C ILE A 18 -6.25 -3.87 -9.86
N ALA A 19 -5.66 -3.57 -11.00
CA ALA A 19 -5.80 -4.37 -12.21
C ALA A 19 -4.47 -5.03 -12.55
N TYR A 20 -4.55 -6.20 -13.18
CA TYR A 20 -3.40 -6.86 -13.76
C TYR A 20 -3.58 -7.01 -15.28
N ILE A 21 -2.46 -7.03 -15.97
CA ILE A 21 -2.36 -7.33 -17.40
C ILE A 21 -1.17 -8.26 -17.65
N ASN A 22 -1.42 -9.33 -18.37
CA ASN A 22 -0.40 -10.24 -18.85
C ASN A 22 -0.31 -10.09 -20.38
N ILE A 23 0.73 -9.38 -20.83
CA ILE A 23 0.93 -9.07 -22.25
C ILE A 23 1.22 -10.35 -23.06
N THR A 24 1.83 -11.37 -22.43
CA THR A 24 2.17 -12.63 -23.10
C THR A 24 0.95 -13.52 -23.32
N THR A 25 0.04 -13.57 -22.35
CA THR A 25 -1.19 -14.39 -22.44
C THR A 25 -2.41 -13.60 -22.94
N TYR A 26 -2.29 -12.28 -23.09
CA TYR A 26 -3.39 -11.35 -23.36
C TYR A 26 -4.51 -11.38 -22.31
N GLU A 27 -4.21 -11.84 -21.10
CA GLU A 27 -5.15 -11.88 -19.99
C GLU A 27 -5.11 -10.58 -19.20
N TYR A 28 -6.28 -10.12 -18.74
CA TYR A 28 -6.40 -8.97 -17.87
C TYR A 28 -7.55 -9.18 -16.90
N GLY A 29 -7.49 -8.51 -15.74
CA GLY A 29 -8.53 -8.62 -14.74
C GLY A 29 -8.30 -7.70 -13.54
N GLY A 30 -9.26 -7.72 -12.62
CA GLY A 30 -9.13 -7.08 -11.32
C GLY A 30 -8.52 -8.04 -10.29
N LEU A 31 -7.66 -7.53 -9.42
CA LEU A 31 -7.25 -8.24 -8.22
C LEU A 31 -8.25 -7.96 -7.10
N LEU A 32 -8.58 -9.02 -6.37
CA LEU A 32 -9.41 -8.90 -5.18
C LEU A 32 -8.59 -8.26 -4.07
N LEU A 33 -9.14 -7.24 -3.41
CA LEU A 33 -8.57 -6.66 -2.20
C LEU A 33 -8.79 -7.61 -0.99
N PRO A 34 -8.00 -7.51 0.08
CA PRO A 34 -8.13 -8.37 1.25
C PRO A 34 -9.52 -8.22 1.90
N GLU A 35 -10.18 -9.33 2.24
CA GLU A 35 -11.46 -9.30 2.98
C GLU A 35 -11.18 -9.37 4.47
N ASN A 36 -11.51 -8.31 5.22
CA ASN A 36 -11.73 -8.30 6.66
C ASN A 36 -12.07 -6.89 7.15
N ASP A 37 -12.86 -6.80 8.23
CA ASP A 37 -13.27 -5.57 8.94
C ASP A 37 -12.11 -4.66 9.43
N LYS A 38 -10.85 -5.05 9.18
CA LYS A 38 -9.63 -4.25 9.50
C LYS A 38 -9.06 -3.48 8.31
N ILE A 39 -9.45 -3.83 7.08
CA ILE A 39 -9.26 -3.01 5.87
C ILE A 39 -10.63 -2.57 5.37
N LEU A 40 -11.55 -2.31 6.30
CA LEU A 40 -12.52 -1.26 6.05
C LEU A 40 -11.71 0.03 6.05
N CYS A 41 -11.20 0.36 4.87
CA CYS A 41 -11.19 1.74 4.43
C CYS A 41 -12.65 2.21 4.57
N MET A 42 -13.04 2.63 5.78
CA MET A 42 -14.39 3.13 6.05
C MET A 42 -14.69 4.32 5.12
N ASP A 43 -13.64 4.95 4.60
CA ASP A 43 -13.60 5.57 3.28
C ASP A 43 -12.40 5.07 2.50
N ARG A 44 -12.56 4.70 1.22
CA ARG A 44 -11.51 4.14 0.34
C ARG A 44 -10.48 5.20 -0.11
N GLU A 45 -10.30 6.23 0.71
CA GLU A 45 -9.40 7.35 0.55
C GLU A 45 -8.01 7.07 1.12
N TYR A 46 -7.88 6.02 1.95
CA TYR A 46 -6.67 5.66 2.69
C TYR A 46 -5.69 4.74 1.94
N LEU A 47 -6.08 4.13 0.82
CA LEU A 47 -5.13 3.33 0.01
C LEU A 47 -4.27 4.27 -0.83
N LEU A 48 -2.95 4.21 -0.63
CA LEU A 48 -2.03 5.22 -1.14
C LEU A 48 -1.19 4.77 -2.32
N GLY A 49 -0.97 3.47 -2.47
CA GLY A 49 -0.15 2.93 -3.54
C GLY A 49 -0.23 1.42 -3.63
N VAL A 50 0.22 0.92 -4.78
CA VAL A 50 0.49 -0.50 -5.03
C VAL A 50 1.95 -0.60 -5.45
N GLY A 51 2.65 -1.58 -4.91
CA GLY A 51 4.09 -1.78 -5.07
C GLY A 51 4.43 -3.21 -5.46
N GLU A 52 5.73 -3.42 -5.72
CA GLU A 52 6.33 -4.74 -5.68
C GLU A 52 7.18 -4.88 -4.43
N PHE A 53 6.89 -5.91 -3.63
CA PHE A 53 7.64 -6.28 -2.44
C PHE A 53 8.16 -7.71 -2.61
N GLY A 54 9.47 -7.88 -2.79
CA GLY A 54 10.09 -9.21 -2.86
C GLY A 54 9.46 -10.15 -3.90
N GLY A 55 9.06 -9.62 -5.07
CA GLY A 55 8.36 -10.36 -6.12
C GLY A 55 6.86 -10.57 -5.89
N CYS A 56 6.31 -10.06 -4.80
CA CYS A 56 4.88 -10.09 -4.48
C CYS A 56 4.25 -8.70 -4.71
N ILE A 57 2.94 -8.64 -4.96
CA ILE A 57 2.23 -7.34 -4.96
C ILE A 57 2.07 -6.89 -3.52
N ASP A 58 2.32 -5.61 -3.27
CA ASP A 58 2.02 -5.00 -1.98
C ASP A 58 1.09 -3.79 -2.11
N ILE A 59 0.37 -3.50 -1.03
CA ILE A 59 -0.53 -2.34 -0.91
C ILE A 59 -0.23 -1.63 0.41
N MET A 60 -0.35 -0.30 0.37
CA MET A 60 -0.10 0.55 1.52
C MET A 60 -1.33 1.37 1.89
N CYS A 61 -1.79 1.21 3.12
CA CYS A 61 -2.96 1.88 3.66
C CYS A 61 -2.53 2.89 4.71
N ASP A 62 -2.74 4.18 4.42
CA ASP A 62 -2.41 5.29 5.30
C ASP A 62 -3.62 5.67 6.15
N TYR A 63 -3.52 5.48 7.46
CA TYR A 63 -4.54 5.87 8.42
C TYR A 63 -4.18 7.19 9.13
N SER A 64 -3.21 7.95 8.61
CA SER A 64 -2.74 9.20 9.20
C SER A 64 -3.71 10.38 9.04
N ASN A 65 -4.71 10.26 8.16
CA ASN A 65 -5.75 11.28 7.99
C ASN A 65 -7.00 11.02 8.86
N THR A 66 -6.89 10.13 9.85
CA THR A 66 -8.01 9.86 10.77
C THR A 66 -8.06 10.92 11.87
N THR A 67 -9.26 11.30 12.31
CA THR A 67 -9.46 12.25 13.42
C THR A 67 -9.02 11.69 14.78
N GLU A 68 -8.69 10.40 14.83
CA GLU A 68 -8.13 9.72 16.00
C GLU A 68 -6.60 9.81 16.00
N VAL A 69 -6.09 10.88 16.61
CA VAL A 69 -4.64 11.17 16.78
C VAL A 69 -3.86 10.00 17.42
N ALA A 70 -4.52 9.11 18.16
CA ALA A 70 -3.90 7.97 18.83
C ALA A 70 -3.46 6.82 17.90
N ASN A 71 -3.86 6.83 16.62
CA ASN A 71 -3.76 5.66 15.74
C ASN A 71 -3.13 5.94 14.36
N LEU A 72 -2.38 7.04 14.23
CA LEU A 72 -1.68 7.40 13.00
C LEU A 72 -0.65 6.32 12.62
N ARG A 73 -0.92 5.61 11.52
CA ARG A 73 -0.13 4.48 11.08
C ARG A 73 -0.25 4.26 9.59
N ILE A 74 0.71 3.52 9.06
CA ILE A 74 0.65 3.00 7.70
C ILE A 74 0.76 1.48 7.75
N ASP A 75 -0.22 0.80 7.17
CA ASP A 75 -0.22 -0.66 7.08
C ASP A 75 0.25 -1.08 5.68
N VAL A 76 1.23 -1.98 5.65
CA VAL A 76 1.68 -2.62 4.40
C VAL A 76 1.14 -4.04 4.36
N TRP A 77 0.50 -4.41 3.26
CA TRP A 77 -0.03 -5.76 3.03
C TRP A 77 0.57 -6.34 1.76
N ILE A 78 0.80 -7.66 1.76
CA ILE A 78 1.42 -8.37 0.64
C ILE A 78 0.50 -9.51 0.19
N MET A 79 0.30 -9.62 -1.13
CA MET A 79 -0.36 -10.74 -1.81
C MET A 79 0.70 -11.72 -2.31
N LYS A 80 0.72 -12.92 -1.72
CA LYS A 80 1.69 -13.97 -2.10
C LYS A 80 1.22 -14.83 -3.27
N GLU A 81 -0.09 -14.98 -3.44
CA GLU A 81 -0.68 -15.77 -4.53
C GLU A 81 -1.66 -14.91 -5.31
N TYR A 82 -1.33 -14.63 -6.57
CA TYR A 82 -2.17 -13.81 -7.43
C TYR A 82 -3.56 -14.42 -7.62
N SER A 83 -4.58 -13.55 -7.61
CA SER A 83 -6.00 -13.91 -7.71
C SER A 83 -6.56 -14.71 -6.51
N ASN A 84 -5.74 -15.09 -5.53
CA ASN A 84 -6.20 -15.66 -4.27
C ASN A 84 -6.33 -14.56 -3.22
N ARG A 85 -7.57 -14.19 -2.91
CA ARG A 85 -7.87 -13.16 -1.92
C ARG A 85 -7.31 -13.49 -0.53
N ASP A 86 -7.29 -14.76 -0.15
CA ASP A 86 -6.86 -15.18 1.18
C ASP A 86 -5.33 -15.15 1.36
N SER A 87 -4.59 -14.91 0.26
CA SER A 87 -3.13 -14.81 0.28
C SER A 87 -2.62 -13.45 0.75
N TRP A 88 -3.51 -12.47 0.93
CA TRP A 88 -3.17 -11.19 1.51
C TRP A 88 -2.79 -11.36 2.98
N SER A 89 -1.62 -10.86 3.34
CA SER A 89 -1.13 -10.86 4.72
C SER A 89 -0.55 -9.50 5.07
N LYS A 90 -0.87 -9.00 6.28
CA LYS A 90 -0.26 -7.77 6.78
C LYS A 90 1.22 -8.03 7.03
N TYR A 91 2.08 -7.28 6.35
CA TYR A 91 3.52 -7.38 6.48
C TYR A 91 4.01 -6.57 7.68
N VAL A 92 3.63 -5.29 7.74
CA VAL A 92 4.07 -4.39 8.82
C VAL A 92 3.04 -3.30 9.11
N CYS A 93 3.12 -2.77 10.32
CA CYS A 93 2.40 -1.60 10.80
C CYS A 93 3.45 -0.53 11.14
N ILE A 94 3.52 0.53 10.36
CA ILE A 94 4.49 1.63 10.55
C ILE A 94 3.80 2.69 11.40
N PRO A 95 4.23 2.94 12.65
CA PRO A 95 3.76 4.11 13.40
C PRO A 95 4.14 5.37 12.63
N TRP A 96 3.17 6.26 12.38
CA TRP A 96 3.40 7.41 11.52
C TRP A 96 2.92 8.68 12.20
N THR A 97 3.82 9.63 12.46
CA THR A 97 3.45 10.94 13.03
C THR A 97 3.74 12.09 12.07
N GLY A 98 4.08 11.77 10.82
CA GLY A 98 4.36 12.75 9.77
C GLY A 98 3.09 13.35 9.17
N GLU A 99 3.29 14.31 8.26
CA GLU A 99 2.18 14.90 7.50
C GLU A 99 1.52 13.88 6.56
N ASN A 100 0.34 14.25 6.05
CA ASN A 100 -0.42 13.50 5.06
C ASN A 100 0.46 13.06 3.90
N ILE A 101 0.38 11.78 3.55
CA ILE A 101 1.23 11.22 2.50
C ILE A 101 0.49 11.36 1.17
N ARG A 102 1.03 12.13 0.22
CA ARG A 102 0.30 12.45 -1.02
C ARG A 102 0.62 11.55 -2.20
N SER A 103 1.75 10.88 -2.18
CA SER A 103 2.20 10.00 -3.27
C SER A 103 3.20 9.01 -2.69
N LEU A 104 2.89 7.71 -2.73
CA LEU A 104 3.78 6.66 -2.27
C LEU A 104 4.17 5.79 -3.45
N LEU A 105 5.48 5.71 -3.69
CA LEU A 105 6.09 4.68 -4.53
C LEU A 105 6.91 3.78 -3.61
N ILE A 106 6.65 2.48 -3.68
CA ILE A 106 7.34 1.49 -2.85
C ILE A 106 8.49 0.93 -3.67
N PHE A 107 9.70 1.17 -3.17
CA PHE A 107 10.93 0.72 -3.81
C PHE A 107 11.46 -0.53 -3.10
N GLY A 108 10.61 -1.56 -3.05
CA GLY A 108 10.96 -2.86 -2.51
C GLY A 108 11.42 -2.85 -1.04
N SER A 109 11.88 -4.02 -0.62
CA SER A 109 12.47 -4.24 0.69
C SER A 109 13.76 -5.03 0.58
N GLN A 110 14.79 -4.59 1.29
CA GLN A 110 15.92 -5.46 1.62
C GLN A 110 15.62 -6.12 2.96
N LYS A 111 14.86 -7.21 2.94
CA LYS A 111 14.50 -8.14 4.05
C LYS A 111 13.87 -7.53 5.32
N ASP A 112 14.11 -6.27 5.64
CA ASP A 112 13.78 -5.59 6.90
C ASP A 112 13.64 -4.05 6.74
N GLU A 113 13.56 -3.55 5.50
CA GLU A 113 13.39 -2.13 5.22
C GLU A 113 12.18 -1.95 4.31
N VAL A 114 11.30 -1.01 4.64
CA VAL A 114 10.25 -0.53 3.73
C VAL A 114 10.65 0.86 3.25
N ILE A 115 10.81 0.99 1.94
CA ILE A 115 11.21 2.26 1.31
C ILE A 115 10.01 2.87 0.63
N PHE A 116 9.73 4.11 0.95
CA PHE A 116 8.67 4.86 0.31
C PHE A 116 9.01 6.33 0.13
N VAL A 117 8.44 6.97 -0.89
CA VAL A 117 8.64 8.39 -1.15
C VAL A 117 7.47 9.18 -0.59
N GLN A 118 7.73 10.36 -0.02
CA GLN A 118 6.73 11.36 0.33
C GLN A 118 7.24 12.73 -0.12
N ASP A 119 6.48 13.39 -0.99
CA ASP A 119 6.88 14.66 -1.61
C ASP A 119 8.30 14.55 -2.20
N GLU A 120 9.25 15.35 -1.72
CA GLU A 120 10.66 15.35 -2.14
C GLU A 120 11.57 14.60 -1.16
N LYS A 121 11.04 13.57 -0.49
CA LYS A 121 11.78 12.80 0.52
C LYS A 121 11.65 11.30 0.29
N VAL A 122 12.77 10.60 0.39
CA VAL A 122 12.79 9.14 0.54
C VAL A 122 12.73 8.81 2.03
N ILE A 123 11.79 7.97 2.41
CA ILE A 123 11.61 7.50 3.77
C ILE A 123 11.92 6.01 3.80
N VAL A 124 12.74 5.60 4.75
CA VAL A 124 13.12 4.21 4.98
C VAL A 124 12.71 3.83 6.40
N TYR A 125 11.81 2.86 6.50
CA TYR A 125 11.41 2.27 7.77
C TYR A 125 12.13 0.94 7.99
N ASP A 126 12.98 0.89 9.02
CA ASP A 126 13.61 -0.33 9.52
C ASP A 126 12.58 -1.11 10.36
N THR A 127 12.12 -2.25 9.84
CA THR A 127 11.10 -3.08 10.47
C THR A 127 11.60 -3.83 11.70
N ARG A 128 12.92 -4.02 11.84
CA ARG A 128 13.51 -4.69 13.02
C ARG A 128 13.58 -3.76 14.22
N ASN A 129 14.03 -2.54 13.98
CA ASN A 129 14.27 -1.56 15.04
C ASN A 129 13.13 -0.55 15.20
N ALA A 130 12.16 -0.56 14.30
CA ALA A 130 11.07 0.42 14.22
C ALA A 130 11.57 1.87 14.10
N ILE A 131 12.62 2.06 13.29
CA ILE A 131 13.26 3.37 13.08
C ILE A 131 12.87 3.92 11.71
N ILE A 132 12.47 5.19 11.67
CA ILE A 132 12.23 5.94 10.44
C ILE A 132 13.47 6.79 10.14
N ARG A 133 13.98 6.68 8.91
CA ARG A 133 15.02 7.56 8.35
C ARG A 133 14.44 8.32 7.17
N THR A 134 14.79 9.58 7.04
CA THR A 134 14.31 10.46 5.97
C THR A 134 15.50 11.06 5.24
N PHE A 135 15.47 10.99 3.91
CA PHE A 135 16.50 11.50 3.01
C PHE A 135 15.85 12.47 2.02
N PRO A 136 16.46 13.63 1.73
CA PRO A 136 15.99 14.48 0.64
C PRO A 136 16.23 13.80 -0.71
N LEU A 137 15.34 14.04 -1.68
CA LEU A 137 15.53 13.68 -3.09
C LEU A 137 16.39 14.71 -3.83
#